data_AF-A0A931DUQ1-F1
#
_entry.id   AF-A0A931DUQ1-F1
#
_cell.length_a   1.000
_cell.length_b   1.000
_cell.length_c   1.000
_cell.angle_alpha   90.00
_cell.angle_beta   90.00
_cell.angle_gamma   90.00
#
_symmetry.space_group_name_H-M   'P 1'
#
loop_
_entity.id
_entity.type
_entity.pdbx_description
1 polymer ?
#
loop_
_entity_poly.entity_id
_entity_poly.type
_entity_poly.pdbx_seq_one_letter_code
_entity_poly.pdbx_strand_id
1 'polypeptide(L)'
;MTIHITKDQAIEFLNQAVAAKGADFKYKTGYKSGTDPDARGCHYVRDGAVSCIVGHALSYAGVPVAFLDKMDDQERWPREGEDDDSDYPQVTGTGIGQIAQFLTEEVTMDADALDMLVRVQRWQDVGESWGSSVTDAIRIGKGA
;
A
#
# COMPACT_ATOMS: atom_id res chain seq x y z
N MET A 1 5.91 -14.84 -15.75
CA MET A 1 4.84 -15.46 -14.94
C MET A 1 3.91 -14.33 -14.56
N THR A 2 2.64 -14.40 -14.93
CA THR A 2 1.67 -13.35 -14.60
C THR A 2 1.02 -13.69 -13.27
N ILE A 3 1.10 -12.78 -12.31
CA ILE A 3 0.41 -12.84 -11.03
C ILE A 3 -0.95 -12.20 -11.23
N HIS A 4 -2.00 -12.90 -10.82
CA HIS A 4 -3.35 -12.37 -10.80
C HIS A 4 -3.90 -12.48 -9.38
N ILE A 5 -4.37 -11.36 -8.82
CA ILE A 5 -4.83 -11.26 -7.44
C ILE A 5 -6.33 -10.98 -7.44
N THR A 6 -7.11 -11.95 -6.95
CA THR A 6 -8.53 -11.76 -6.66
C THR A 6 -8.74 -11.17 -5.26
N LYS A 7 -9.97 -10.72 -4.96
CA LYS A 7 -10.30 -10.15 -3.65
C LYS A 7 -10.05 -11.15 -2.51
N ASP A 8 -10.44 -12.41 -2.71
CA ASP A 8 -10.27 -13.45 -1.70
C ASP A 8 -8.79 -13.74 -1.45
N GLN A 9 -7.97 -13.76 -2.51
CA GLN A 9 -6.52 -13.89 -2.38
C GLN A 9 -5.90 -12.69 -1.65
N ALA A 10 -6.33 -11.46 -1.97
CA ALA A 10 -5.87 -10.28 -1.25
C ALA A 10 -6.18 -10.38 0.25
N ILE A 11 -7.39 -10.81 0.63
CA ILE A 11 -7.78 -11.04 2.02
C ILE A 11 -6.90 -12.13 2.67
N GLU A 12 -6.66 -13.24 1.96
CA GLU A 12 -5.79 -14.32 2.44
C GLU A 12 -4.37 -13.83 2.74
N PHE A 13 -3.75 -13.11 1.80
CA PHE A 13 -2.39 -12.60 1.96
C PHE A 13 -2.29 -11.52 3.04
N LEU A 14 -3.31 -10.67 3.18
CA LEU A 14 -3.41 -9.71 4.28
C LEU A 14 -3.50 -10.43 5.64
N ASN A 15 -4.32 -11.47 5.75
CA ASN A 15 -4.41 -12.27 6.97
C ASN A 15 -3.10 -13.00 7.28
N GLN A 16 -2.37 -13.45 6.27
CA GLN A 16 -1.03 -14.01 6.44
C GLN A 16 -0.04 -12.97 6.99
N ALA A 17 -0.11 -11.72 6.53
CA ALA A 17 0.71 -10.63 7.07
C ALA A 17 0.36 -10.32 8.54
N VAL A 18 -0.93 -10.27 8.86
CA VAL A 18 -1.44 -10.13 10.24
C VAL A 18 -0.97 -11.27 11.13
N ALA A 19 -1.05 -12.52 10.66
CA ALA A 19 -0.60 -13.68 11.43
C ALA A 19 0.92 -13.66 11.69
N ALA A 20 1.71 -13.18 10.73
CA ALA A 20 3.16 -13.13 10.84
C ALA A 20 3.68 -12.02 11.80
N LYS A 21 3.02 -10.86 11.85
CA LYS A 21 3.44 -9.73 12.71
C LYS A 21 2.66 -9.59 14.01
N GLY A 22 1.44 -10.15 14.05
CA GLY A 22 0.48 -10.00 15.13
C GLY A 22 -0.62 -8.99 14.81
N ALA A 23 -1.85 -9.27 15.27
CA ALA A 23 -3.03 -8.42 15.03
C ALA A 23 -2.91 -7.01 15.62
N ASP A 24 -2.20 -6.88 16.74
CA ASP A 24 -1.97 -5.60 17.41
C ASP A 24 -0.76 -4.84 16.86
N PHE A 25 -0.05 -5.42 15.87
CA PHE A 25 1.06 -4.74 15.22
C PHE A 25 0.57 -3.45 14.57
N LYS A 26 1.22 -2.34 14.91
CA LYS A 26 1.00 -1.05 14.28
C LYS A 26 2.21 -0.72 13.43
N TYR A 27 1.95 -0.40 12.17
CA TYR A 27 2.98 0.14 11.31
C TYR A 27 3.50 1.44 11.93
N LYS A 28 4.80 1.51 12.19
CA LYS A 28 5.40 2.72 12.76
C LYS A 28 5.48 3.78 11.66
N THR A 29 4.39 4.52 11.47
CA THR A 29 4.35 5.79 10.72
C THR A 29 5.11 6.85 11.51
N GLY A 30 6.44 6.70 11.59
CA GLY A 30 7.25 7.36 12.61
C GLY A 30 8.61 7.87 12.15
N TYR A 31 8.86 7.97 10.84
CA TYR A 31 10.07 8.63 10.36
C TYR A 31 9.73 9.95 9.69
N LYS A 32 9.96 11.05 10.43
CA LYS A 32 10.40 12.29 9.81
C LYS A 32 11.71 11.95 9.09
N SER A 33 11.63 11.58 7.82
CA SER A 33 12.75 11.80 6.91
C SER A 33 13.22 13.22 7.17
N GLY A 34 14.48 13.39 7.55
CA GLY A 34 15.02 14.72 7.86
C GLY A 34 14.59 15.70 6.78
N THR A 35 13.93 16.77 7.21
CA THR A 35 13.29 17.88 6.47
C THR A 35 11.86 17.74 5.96
N ASP A 36 11.16 16.60 6.04
CA ASP A 36 9.77 16.53 5.55
C ASP A 36 8.74 16.14 6.65
N PRO A 37 7.93 17.11 7.16
CA PRO A 37 6.84 16.85 8.08
C PRO A 37 5.59 16.22 7.43
N ASP A 38 5.55 16.05 6.11
CA ASP A 38 4.40 15.56 5.34
C ASP A 38 4.57 14.16 4.76
N ALA A 39 5.67 13.45 5.05
CA ALA A 39 5.91 12.05 4.63
C ALA A 39 5.02 11.02 5.36
N ARG A 40 3.70 11.14 5.21
CA ARG A 40 2.68 10.20 5.69
C ARG A 40 2.34 9.21 4.57
N GLY A 41 3.25 8.27 4.31
CA GLY A 41 3.07 7.21 3.31
C GLY A 41 3.49 5.82 3.81
N CYS A 42 2.77 4.79 3.37
CA CYS A 42 3.22 3.39 3.40
C CYS A 42 4.50 3.31 2.56
N HIS A 43 5.53 2.62 3.05
CA HIS A 43 6.60 2.12 2.19
C HIS A 43 6.44 0.62 2.08
N TYR A 44 6.39 0.08 0.86
CA TYR A 44 6.29 -1.34 0.62
C TYR A 44 7.58 -2.06 1.03
N VAL A 45 8.73 -1.42 0.82
CA VAL A 45 10.08 -1.88 1.14
C VAL A 45 10.80 -0.85 2.01
N ARG A 46 11.50 -1.34 3.03
CA ARG A 46 12.35 -0.53 3.90
C ARG A 46 13.59 -1.33 4.28
N ASP A 47 14.75 -0.69 4.18
CA ASP A 47 16.05 -1.32 4.48
C ASP A 47 16.25 -2.65 3.71
N GLY A 48 15.76 -2.71 2.46
CA GLY A 48 15.83 -3.89 1.59
C GLY A 48 14.85 -5.02 1.95
N ALA A 49 13.92 -4.81 2.89
CA ALA A 49 12.94 -5.79 3.31
C ALA A 49 11.51 -5.25 3.20
N VAL A 50 10.55 -6.16 3.01
CA VAL A 50 9.13 -5.80 2.97
C VAL A 50 8.68 -5.22 4.31
N SER A 51 7.94 -4.11 4.27
CA SER A 51 7.72 -3.24 5.43
C SER A 51 6.25 -3.10 5.81
N CYS A 52 5.40 -2.54 4.93
CA CYS A 52 4.00 -2.29 5.24
C CYS A 52 3.08 -3.49 4.89
N ILE A 53 1.85 -3.52 5.45
CA ILE A 53 0.97 -4.69 5.34
C ILE A 53 0.63 -5.05 3.89
N VAL A 54 0.44 -4.04 3.04
CA VAL A 54 0.18 -4.25 1.60
C VAL A 54 1.42 -4.79 0.91
N GLY A 55 2.61 -4.29 1.24
CA GLY A 55 3.86 -4.85 0.71
C GLY A 55 4.01 -6.32 1.07
N HIS A 56 3.66 -6.70 2.30
CA HIS A 56 3.65 -8.10 2.72
C HIS A 56 2.64 -8.93 1.93
N ALA A 57 1.41 -8.42 1.75
CA ALA A 57 0.40 -9.12 0.98
C ALA A 57 0.82 -9.35 -0.48
N LEU A 58 1.38 -8.33 -1.14
CA LEU A 58 1.90 -8.44 -2.50
C LEU A 58 3.09 -9.40 -2.58
N SER A 59 3.99 -9.37 -1.60
CA SER A 59 5.10 -10.32 -1.53
C SER A 59 4.62 -11.77 -1.40
N TYR A 60 3.55 -12.03 -0.63
CA TYR A 60 2.95 -13.37 -0.55
C TYR A 60 2.25 -13.80 -1.84
N ALA A 61 1.72 -12.84 -2.61
CA ALA A 61 1.22 -13.08 -3.96
C ALA A 61 2.33 -13.43 -4.98
N GLY A 62 3.61 -13.34 -4.57
CA GLY A 62 4.77 -13.62 -5.41
C GLY A 62 5.38 -12.38 -6.06
N VAL A 63 4.91 -11.18 -5.72
CA VAL A 63 5.50 -9.94 -6.24
C VAL A 63 6.93 -9.79 -5.68
N PRO A 64 7.95 -9.68 -6.54
CA PRO A 64 9.33 -9.58 -6.08
C PRO A 64 9.59 -8.31 -5.24
N VAL A 65 10.43 -8.40 -4.22
CA VAL A 65 10.82 -7.23 -3.39
C VAL A 65 11.40 -6.11 -4.25
N ALA A 66 12.21 -6.43 -5.27
CA ALA A 66 12.74 -5.44 -6.21
C ALA A 66 11.67 -4.75 -7.06
N PHE A 67 10.50 -5.37 -7.24
CA PHE A 67 9.35 -4.71 -7.86
C PHE A 67 8.69 -3.76 -6.87
N LEU A 68 8.46 -4.20 -5.63
CA LEU A 68 7.91 -3.36 -4.56
C LEU A 68 8.78 -2.14 -4.24
N ASP A 69 10.11 -2.29 -4.28
CA ASP A 69 11.09 -1.22 -4.06
C ASP A 69 10.98 -0.13 -5.15
N LYS A 70 10.80 -0.55 -6.41
CA LYS A 70 10.50 0.38 -7.51
C LYS A 70 9.17 1.10 -7.33
N MET A 71 8.20 0.47 -6.64
CA MET A 71 6.91 1.11 -6.36
C MET A 71 7.06 2.26 -5.37
N ASP A 72 7.95 2.12 -4.39
CA ASP A 72 8.31 3.19 -3.47
C ASP A 72 9.09 4.31 -4.18
N ASP A 73 9.98 3.98 -5.12
CA ASP A 73 10.81 4.97 -5.83
C ASP A 73 10.03 5.86 -6.82
N GLN A 74 8.92 5.40 -7.39
CA GLN A 74 8.11 6.25 -8.27
C GLN A 74 7.33 7.34 -7.52
N GLU A 75 7.29 7.29 -6.18
CA GLU A 75 6.88 8.42 -5.33
C GLU A 75 7.87 9.61 -5.48
N ARG A 76 9.09 9.34 -5.94
CA ARG A 76 10.20 10.28 -6.07
C ARG A 76 10.41 10.78 -7.50
N TRP A 77 9.33 11.02 -8.25
CA TRP A 77 9.48 11.76 -9.51
C TRP A 77 9.70 13.25 -9.19
N PRO A 78 10.84 13.87 -9.53
CA PRO A 78 10.94 15.31 -9.50
C PRO A 78 10.05 15.84 -10.62
N ARG A 79 9.02 16.63 -10.32
CA ARG A 79 8.32 17.43 -11.34
C ARG A 79 9.32 18.44 -11.91
N GLU A 80 10.18 18.01 -12.83
CA GLU A 80 11.01 18.91 -13.61
C GLU A 80 10.07 19.75 -14.49
N GLY A 81 9.84 21.00 -14.08
CA GLY A 81 9.21 22.03 -14.91
C GLY A 81 7.75 22.40 -14.59
N GLU A 82 7.19 22.04 -13.43
CA GLU A 82 5.88 22.58 -13.04
C GLU A 82 6.06 23.89 -12.26
N ASP A 83 5.87 25.00 -12.98
CA ASP A 83 5.55 26.29 -12.38
C ASP A 83 4.33 26.13 -11.45
N ASP A 84 4.57 26.56 -10.21
CA ASP A 84 3.75 26.48 -9.00
C ASP A 84 2.44 27.28 -9.08
N ASP A 85 1.52 26.90 -9.97
CA ASP A 85 0.19 27.56 -10.08
C ASP A 85 -0.97 26.59 -10.40
N SER A 86 -0.73 25.28 -10.44
CA SER A 86 -1.80 24.31 -10.66
C SER A 86 -2.55 24.07 -9.34
N ASP A 87 -3.70 24.73 -9.21
CA ASP A 87 -4.79 24.54 -8.23
C ASP A 87 -5.46 23.14 -8.35
N TYR A 88 -4.69 22.13 -8.80
CA TYR A 88 -5.09 20.74 -8.72
C TYR A 88 -4.94 20.30 -7.26
N PRO A 89 -5.97 19.73 -6.64
CA PRO A 89 -5.83 19.17 -5.31
C PRO A 89 -4.71 18.14 -5.37
N GLN A 90 -3.60 18.45 -4.71
CA GLN A 90 -2.53 17.51 -4.46
C GLN A 90 -3.22 16.26 -3.93
N VAL A 91 -3.20 15.18 -4.71
CA VAL A 91 -3.69 13.88 -4.26
C VAL A 91 -2.68 13.44 -3.22
N THR A 92 -2.87 13.96 -2.02
CA THR A 92 -2.14 13.64 -0.81
C THR A 92 -2.12 12.13 -0.71
N GLY A 93 -0.92 11.55 -0.87
CA GLY A 93 -0.46 10.24 -0.41
C GLY A 93 -1.51 9.23 0.02
N THR A 94 -2.48 8.92 -0.83
CA THR A 94 -3.46 7.87 -0.58
C THR A 94 -3.20 6.79 -1.62
N GLY A 95 -2.76 5.62 -1.15
CA GLY A 95 -2.21 4.50 -1.93
C GLY A 95 -3.05 3.95 -3.10
N ILE A 96 -4.20 4.53 -3.41
CA ILE A 96 -5.02 4.25 -4.60
C ILE A 96 -4.23 4.47 -5.87
N GLY A 97 -3.53 5.62 -5.97
CA GLY A 97 -2.75 5.96 -7.15
C GLY A 97 -1.57 5.03 -7.35
N GLN A 98 -0.88 4.68 -6.26
CA GLN A 98 0.30 3.81 -6.28
C GLN A 98 -0.09 2.42 -6.80
N ILE A 99 -0.94 1.67 -6.07
CA ILE A 99 -1.20 0.27 -6.40
C ILE A 99 -1.82 0.12 -7.81
N ALA A 100 -2.69 1.04 -8.23
CA ALA A 100 -3.32 0.99 -9.55
C ALA A 100 -2.35 1.28 -10.71
N GLN A 101 -1.37 2.19 -10.52
CA GLN A 101 -0.37 2.52 -11.53
C GLN A 101 0.61 1.37 -11.81
N PHE A 102 0.75 0.43 -10.86
CA PHE A 102 1.63 -0.73 -10.99
C PHE A 102 0.97 -1.99 -11.52
N LEU A 103 -0.30 -1.90 -11.93
CA LEU A 103 -0.91 -2.98 -12.70
C LEU A 103 -0.18 -3.06 -14.05
N THR A 104 0.67 -4.08 -14.18
CA THR A 104 1.47 -4.36 -15.38
C THR A 104 0.97 -5.65 -16.03
N GLU A 105 1.53 -6.03 -17.18
CA GLU A 105 1.30 -7.37 -17.75
C GLU A 105 1.77 -8.52 -16.82
N GLU A 106 2.62 -8.21 -15.83
CA GLU A 106 3.18 -9.20 -14.89
C GLU A 106 2.39 -9.30 -13.59
N VAL A 107 1.70 -8.23 -13.16
CA VAL A 107 0.85 -8.22 -11.96
C VAL A 107 -0.47 -7.56 -12.30
N THR A 108 -1.52 -8.37 -12.30
CA THR A 108 -2.90 -7.94 -12.52
C THR A 108 -3.74 -8.19 -11.28
N MET A 109 -4.83 -7.45 -11.12
CA MET A 109 -5.67 -7.53 -9.94
C MET A 109 -7.10 -7.12 -10.26
N ASP A 110 -8.05 -7.77 -9.61
CA ASP A 110 -9.46 -7.37 -9.69
C ASP A 110 -9.68 -5.99 -9.06
N ALA A 111 -10.66 -5.23 -9.56
CA ALA A 111 -11.01 -3.93 -8.99
C ALA A 111 -11.34 -4.03 -7.49
N ASP A 112 -12.04 -5.10 -7.08
CA ASP A 112 -12.36 -5.40 -5.69
C ASP A 112 -11.13 -5.70 -4.82
N ALA A 113 -10.11 -6.35 -5.40
CA ALA A 113 -8.87 -6.62 -4.70
C ALA A 113 -8.06 -5.33 -4.52
N LEU A 114 -8.02 -4.48 -5.55
CA LEU A 114 -7.40 -3.15 -5.48
C LEU A 114 -8.07 -2.30 -4.39
N ASP A 115 -9.40 -2.21 -4.39
CA ASP A 115 -10.17 -1.49 -3.37
C ASP A 115 -9.91 -2.06 -1.96
N MET A 116 -9.81 -3.38 -1.82
CA MET A 116 -9.48 -4.01 -0.54
C MET A 116 -8.08 -3.59 -0.02
N LEU A 117 -7.04 -3.70 -0.85
CA LEU A 117 -5.67 -3.32 -0.46
C LEU A 117 -5.57 -1.82 -0.10
N VAL A 118 -6.23 -0.97 -0.88
CA VAL A 118 -6.34 0.47 -0.64
C VAL A 118 -6.94 0.77 0.73
N ARG A 119 -8.06 0.14 1.06
CA ARG A 119 -8.77 0.40 2.33
C ARG A 119 -7.91 0.01 3.51
N VAL A 120 -7.23 -1.13 3.42
CA VAL A 120 -6.30 -1.56 4.47
C VAL A 120 -5.15 -0.59 4.64
N GLN A 121 -4.52 -0.15 3.53
CA GLN A 121 -3.45 0.83 3.59
C GLN A 121 -3.92 2.13 4.26
N ARG A 122 -5.09 2.63 3.89
CA ARG A 122 -5.66 3.85 4.49
C ARG A 122 -5.78 3.76 6.01
N TRP A 123 -6.25 2.62 6.53
CA TRP A 123 -6.37 2.42 7.98
C TRP A 123 -5.01 2.30 8.66
N GLN A 124 -4.07 1.58 8.04
CA GLN A 124 -2.71 1.51 8.53
C GLN A 124 -2.04 2.89 8.59
N ASP A 125 -2.22 3.71 7.56
CA ASP A 125 -1.56 5.02 7.42
C ASP A 125 -2.04 6.02 8.47
N VAL A 126 -3.26 5.85 9.01
CA VAL A 126 -3.77 6.62 10.16
C VAL A 126 -3.38 6.03 11.52
N GLY A 127 -2.59 4.95 11.56
CA GLY A 127 -2.03 4.37 12.78
C GLY A 127 -2.89 3.27 13.43
N GLU A 128 -3.85 2.72 12.71
CA GLU A 128 -4.57 1.53 13.15
C GLU A 128 -3.66 0.30 13.19
N SER A 129 -4.05 -0.69 14.00
CA SER A 129 -3.38 -1.99 13.96
C SER A 129 -3.69 -2.72 12.66
N TRP A 130 -2.81 -3.64 12.26
CA TRP A 130 -3.00 -4.44 11.06
C TRP A 130 -4.28 -5.28 11.11
N GLY A 131 -4.59 -5.89 12.26
CA GLY A 131 -5.83 -6.66 12.43
C GLY A 131 -7.09 -5.78 12.31
N SER A 132 -7.07 -4.59 12.91
CA SER A 132 -8.17 -3.61 12.83
C SER A 132 -8.38 -3.15 11.38
N SER A 133 -7.28 -2.79 10.71
CA SER A 133 -7.27 -2.32 9.32
C SER A 133 -7.91 -3.31 8.34
N VAL A 134 -7.58 -4.61 8.47
CA VAL A 134 -8.18 -5.68 7.65
C VAL A 134 -9.64 -5.89 7.99
N THR A 135 -9.99 -5.94 9.28
CA THR A 135 -11.37 -6.14 9.74
C THR A 135 -12.30 -5.04 9.24
N ASP A 136 -11.88 -3.78 9.36
CA ASP A 136 -12.67 -2.63 8.93
C ASP A 136 -12.78 -2.53 7.41
N ALA A 137 -11.71 -2.83 6.67
CA ALA A 137 -11.76 -2.89 5.21
C ALA A 137 -12.80 -3.92 4.72
N ILE A 138 -12.85 -5.12 5.33
CA ILE A 138 -13.85 -6.16 5.02
C ILE A 138 -15.26 -5.68 5.38
N ARG A 139 -15.44 -5.06 6.56
CA ARG A 139 -16.75 -4.61 7.04
C ARG A 139 -17.37 -3.56 6.12
N ILE A 140 -16.58 -2.57 5.70
CA ILE A 140 -17.03 -1.49 4.81
C ILE A 140 -17.31 -2.05 3.40
N GLY A 141 -16.59 -3.09 2.97
CA GLY A 141 -16.81 -3.75 1.67
C GLY A 141 -18.13 -4.52 1.55
N LYS A 142 -18.83 -4.78 2.66
CA LYS A 142 -20.14 -5.47 2.67
C LYS A 142 -21.35 -4.53 2.60
N GLY A 143 -21.13 -3.22 2.64
CA GLY A 143 -22.18 -2.20 2.72
C GLY A 143 -22.33 -1.31 1.48
N ALA A 144 -21.65 -1.64 0.38
CA ALA A 144 -21.71 -0.93 -0.90
C ALA A 144 -22.46 -1.77 -1.94
#